data_AF-A0A9Q9F330-F1
#
_entry.id   AF-A0A9Q9F330-F1
#
_cell.length_a   1.000
_cell.length_b   1.000
_cell.length_c   1.000
_cell.angle_alpha   90.00
_cell.angle_beta   90.00
_cell.angle_gamma   90.00
#
_symmetry.space_group_name_H-M   'P 1'
#
loop_
_entity.id
_entity.type
_entity.pdbx_description
1 polymer ?
#
loop_
_entity_poly.entity_id
_entity_poly.type
_entity_poly.pdbx_seq_one_letter_code
_entity_poly.pdbx_strand_id
1 'polypeptide(L)'
;MALTLSDVSLIEKALDQLVKLMSLKHPCIEDIVIGCQRKPEDYAVALSIKEAWEQRGGFNSEGGTVLDIVCWNEQSSSFNKYCSRIARHHPDAFVVVGMTAGFKEINRRLHKCSELTAEQTYVLGNRDGSLDSLFFHQLTGVSWTGEAWRMSQLQTIT
;
A
#
# COMPACT_ATOMS: atom_id res chain seq x y z
N MET A 1 18.50 1.03 -14.70
CA MET A 1 17.55 1.08 -15.82
C MET A 1 16.85 2.43 -15.72
N ALA A 2 16.98 3.31 -16.70
CA ALA A 2 16.39 4.65 -16.63
C ALA A 2 14.88 4.56 -16.91
N LEU A 3 14.05 5.16 -16.06
CA LEU A 3 12.60 5.29 -16.27
C LEU A 3 12.37 6.19 -17.49
N THR A 4 11.50 5.78 -18.42
CA THR A 4 11.15 6.60 -19.59
C THR A 4 10.14 7.70 -19.20
N LEU A 5 10.02 8.77 -20.01
CA LEU A 5 9.02 9.83 -19.78
C LEU A 5 7.58 9.30 -19.72
N SER A 6 7.28 8.24 -20.48
CA SER A 6 6.01 7.52 -20.39
C SER A 6 5.82 6.83 -19.05
N ASP A 7 6.87 6.22 -18.49
CA ASP A 7 6.79 5.54 -17.19
C ASP A 7 6.55 6.54 -16.05
N VAL A 8 7.17 7.72 -16.11
CA VAL A 8 6.96 8.79 -15.12
C VAL A 8 5.52 9.28 -15.13
N SER A 9 4.96 9.55 -16.32
CA SER A 9 3.57 10.00 -16.46
C SER A 9 2.56 8.96 -15.96
N LEU A 10 2.83 7.67 -16.19
CA LEU A 10 1.99 6.58 -15.68
C LEU A 10 2.04 6.47 -14.15
N ILE A 11 3.23 6.61 -13.55
CA ILE A 11 3.40 6.60 -12.10
C ILE A 11 2.66 7.78 -11.47
N GLU A 12 2.80 9.00 -11.99
CA GLU A 12 2.08 10.18 -11.49
C GLU A 12 0.56 9.97 -11.53
N LYS A 13 0.02 9.46 -12.65
CA LYS A 13 -1.40 9.12 -12.76
C LYS A 13 -1.83 8.08 -11.72
N ALA A 14 -0.99 7.08 -11.45
CA ALA A 14 -1.27 6.06 -10.45
C ALA A 14 -1.23 6.64 -9.03
N LEU A 15 -0.31 7.56 -8.74
CA LEU A 15 -0.24 8.29 -7.47
C LEU A 15 -1.49 9.16 -7.26
N ASP A 16 -1.90 9.91 -8.27
CA ASP A 16 -3.11 10.75 -8.21
C ASP A 16 -4.35 9.92 -7.91
N GLN A 17 -4.48 8.78 -8.58
CA GLN A 17 -5.60 7.88 -8.35
C GLN A 17 -5.54 7.25 -6.96
N LEU A 18 -4.35 6.92 -6.45
CA LEU A 18 -4.16 6.39 -5.09
C LEU A 18 -4.56 7.42 -4.03
N VAL A 19 -4.01 8.64 -4.11
CA VAL A 19 -4.31 9.73 -3.19
C VAL A 19 -5.80 10.03 -3.18
N LYS A 20 -6.42 10.14 -4.37
CA LYS A 20 -7.87 10.34 -4.50
C LYS A 20 -8.66 9.23 -3.82
N LEU A 21 -8.26 7.98 -4.02
CA LEU A 21 -8.97 6.83 -3.47
C LEU A 21 -8.91 6.82 -1.93
N MET A 22 -7.75 7.10 -1.36
CA MET A 22 -7.55 7.16 0.09
C MET A 22 -8.27 8.36 0.72
N SER A 23 -8.22 9.53 0.10
CA SER A 23 -8.84 10.76 0.62
C SER A 23 -10.38 10.70 0.66
N LEU A 24 -10.99 9.80 -0.12
CA LEU A 24 -12.45 9.55 -0.13
C LEU A 24 -12.91 8.55 0.93
N LYS A 25 -12.00 7.90 1.66
CA LYS A 25 -12.35 6.89 2.67
C LYS A 25 -12.86 7.58 3.94
N HIS A 26 -13.86 6.95 4.57
CA HIS A 26 -14.32 7.29 5.92
C HIS A 26 -14.09 6.10 6.87
N PRO A 27 -13.59 6.33 8.10
CA PRO A 27 -13.06 7.59 8.64
C PRO A 27 -11.89 8.14 7.82
N CYS A 28 -11.61 9.44 7.95
CA CYS A 28 -10.56 10.09 7.16
C CYS A 28 -9.20 9.44 7.48
N ILE A 29 -8.38 9.27 6.44
CA ILE A 29 -7.02 8.77 6.56
C ILE A 29 -6.11 9.99 6.61
N GLU A 30 -5.33 10.13 7.67
CA GLU A 30 -4.31 11.18 7.82
C GLU A 30 -2.92 10.57 7.92
N ASP A 31 -2.79 9.62 8.84
CA ASP A 31 -1.51 9.06 9.22
C ASP A 31 -1.30 7.71 8.53
N ILE A 32 -0.26 7.62 7.70
CA ILE A 32 0.03 6.41 6.94
C ILE A 32 1.42 5.87 7.23
N VAL A 33 1.56 4.55 7.08
CA VAL A 33 2.88 3.89 6.95
C VAL A 33 3.01 3.36 5.54
N ILE A 34 4.18 3.50 4.95
CA ILE A 34 4.48 2.97 3.62
C ILE A 34 5.36 1.73 3.73
N GLY A 35 5.03 0.68 2.99
CA GLY A 35 5.76 -0.57 2.92
C GLY A 35 6.35 -0.80 1.54
N CYS A 36 7.60 -1.25 1.47
CA CYS A 36 8.20 -1.66 0.20
C CYS A 36 9.24 -2.77 0.38
N GLN A 37 9.56 -3.47 -0.71
CA GLN A 37 10.74 -4.34 -0.72
C GLN A 37 12.00 -3.48 -0.57
N ARG A 38 13.04 -4.02 0.06
CA ARG A 38 14.36 -3.39 0.24
C ARG A 38 15.14 -3.39 -1.08
N LYS A 39 14.64 -2.62 -2.04
CA LYS A 39 15.20 -2.38 -3.37
C LYS A 39 15.19 -0.88 -3.67
N PRO A 40 16.23 -0.35 -4.33
CA PRO A 40 16.29 1.08 -4.65
C PRO A 40 15.08 1.58 -5.44
N GLU A 41 14.60 0.80 -6.41
CA GLU A 41 13.46 1.14 -7.26
C GLU A 41 12.14 1.25 -6.45
N ASP A 42 11.87 0.29 -5.58
CA ASP A 42 10.66 0.29 -4.76
C ASP A 42 10.72 1.36 -3.67
N TYR A 43 11.93 1.67 -3.17
CA TYR A 43 12.13 2.77 -2.24
C TYR A 43 11.91 4.14 -2.91
N ALA A 44 12.35 4.33 -4.15
CA ALA A 44 12.09 5.55 -4.90
C ALA A 44 10.58 5.77 -5.09
N VAL A 45 9.81 4.71 -5.43
CA VAL A 45 8.35 4.79 -5.51
C VAL A 45 7.72 5.10 -4.15
N ALA A 46 8.23 4.51 -3.05
CA ALA A 46 7.75 4.82 -1.71
C ALA A 46 7.97 6.30 -1.32
N LEU A 47 9.08 6.90 -1.77
CA LEU A 47 9.32 8.34 -1.61
C LEU A 47 8.33 9.18 -2.42
N SER A 48 8.02 8.80 -3.66
CA SER A 48 7.01 9.50 -4.46
C SER A 48 5.60 9.40 -3.85
N ILE A 49 5.23 8.25 -3.27
CA ILE A 49 3.98 8.12 -2.50
C ILE A 49 4.00 9.06 -1.31
N LYS A 50 5.13 9.12 -0.58
CA LYS A 50 5.28 10.01 0.57
C LYS A 50 5.05 11.47 0.18
N GLU A 51 5.76 11.95 -0.83
CA GLU A 51 5.64 13.33 -1.32
C GLU A 51 4.20 13.64 -1.77
N ALA A 52 3.57 12.73 -2.51
CA ALA A 52 2.20 12.89 -2.96
C ALA A 52 1.20 12.98 -1.79
N TRP A 53 1.37 12.14 -0.77
CA TRP A 53 0.50 12.14 0.41
C TRP A 53 0.67 13.39 1.28
N GLU A 54 1.91 13.80 1.54
CA GLU A 54 2.21 14.98 2.35
C GLU A 54 1.80 16.29 1.66
N GLN A 55 1.71 16.32 0.32
CA GLN A 55 1.29 17.52 -0.42
C GLN A 55 -0.21 17.59 -0.72
N ARG A 56 -0.86 16.43 -0.92
CA ARG A 56 -2.20 16.37 -1.53
C ARG A 56 -3.15 15.38 -0.87
N GLY A 57 -2.67 14.58 0.08
CA GLY A 57 -3.47 13.64 0.85
C GLY A 57 -4.14 14.29 2.05
N GLY A 58 -4.55 13.46 3.01
CA GLY A 58 -5.20 13.91 4.25
C GLY A 58 -6.60 14.50 4.04
N PHE A 59 -7.18 15.04 5.10
CA PHE A 59 -8.48 15.71 5.05
C PHE A 59 -8.41 16.97 4.18
N ASN A 60 -9.43 17.17 3.34
CA ASN A 60 -9.54 18.31 2.42
C ASN A 60 -8.33 18.54 1.49
N SER A 61 -7.51 17.51 1.26
CA SER A 61 -6.29 17.62 0.46
C SER A 61 -5.25 18.61 1.03
N GLU A 62 -5.24 18.83 2.34
CA GLU A 62 -4.29 19.73 3.01
C GLU A 62 -2.91 19.09 3.27
N GLY A 63 -2.78 17.78 3.04
CA GLY A 63 -1.57 16.99 3.27
C GLY A 63 -1.69 16.13 4.53
N GLY A 64 -1.47 14.82 4.38
CA GLY A 64 -1.43 13.87 5.50
C GLY A 64 0.00 13.58 5.97
N THR A 65 0.17 12.74 6.99
CA THR A 65 1.49 12.43 7.55
C THR A 65 1.96 11.03 7.16
N VAL A 66 3.23 10.90 6.76
CA VAL A 66 3.88 9.59 6.62
C VAL A 66 4.73 9.29 7.85
N LEU A 67 4.23 8.38 8.69
CA LEU A 67 4.86 8.02 9.97
C LEU A 67 6.15 7.22 9.80
N ASP A 68 6.24 6.36 8.78
CA ASP A 68 7.43 5.55 8.50
C ASP A 68 7.42 5.00 7.07
N ILE A 69 8.62 4.68 6.57
CA ILE A 69 8.81 3.84 5.38
C ILE A 69 9.50 2.55 5.84
N VAL A 70 8.79 1.43 5.75
CA VAL A 70 9.23 0.12 6.22
C VAL A 70 9.69 -0.72 5.04
N CYS A 71 11.01 -0.82 4.87
CA CYS A 71 11.62 -1.64 3.83
C CYS A 71 11.93 -3.06 4.36
N TRP A 72 11.41 -4.11 3.70
CA TRP A 72 11.68 -5.49 4.08
C TRP A 72 12.58 -6.25 3.11
N ASN A 73 13.33 -7.21 3.64
CA ASN A 73 14.03 -8.18 2.82
C ASN A 73 13.08 -9.34 2.50
N GLU A 74 12.86 -9.63 1.22
CA GLU A 74 12.05 -10.78 0.76
C GLU A 74 12.55 -12.13 1.30
N GLN A 75 13.86 -12.23 1.56
CA GLN A 75 14.50 -13.45 2.08
C GLN A 75 14.58 -13.46 3.61
N SER A 76 13.87 -12.58 4.30
CA SER A 76 13.90 -12.52 5.77
C SER A 76 13.33 -13.81 6.37
N SER A 77 14.08 -14.43 7.28
CA SER A 77 13.60 -15.59 8.05
C SER A 77 12.47 -15.26 9.03
N SER A 78 12.28 -13.98 9.35
CA SER A 78 11.18 -13.50 10.18
C SER A 78 10.65 -12.15 9.70
N PHE A 79 9.33 -12.08 9.52
CA PHE A 79 8.60 -10.87 9.12
C PHE A 79 7.96 -10.12 10.30
N ASN A 80 7.97 -10.70 11.51
CA ASN A 80 7.34 -10.11 12.70
C ASN A 80 7.91 -8.73 13.00
N LYS A 81 9.23 -8.53 12.85
CA LYS A 81 9.88 -7.23 13.07
C LYS A 81 9.33 -6.11 12.18
N TYR A 82 8.92 -6.43 10.94
CA TYR A 82 8.32 -5.47 10.03
C TYR A 82 6.87 -5.17 10.44
N CYS A 83 6.12 -6.21 10.80
CA CYS A 83 4.76 -6.06 11.31
C CYS A 83 4.71 -5.21 12.58
N SER A 84 5.61 -5.45 13.54
CA SER A 84 5.73 -4.64 14.76
C SER A 84 6.13 -3.19 14.46
N ARG A 85 7.01 -2.96 13.47
CA ARG A 85 7.41 -1.61 13.06
C ARG A 85 6.27 -0.83 12.40
N ILE A 86 5.39 -1.50 11.68
CA ILE A 86 4.18 -0.90 11.12
C ILE A 86 3.18 -0.62 12.24
N ALA A 87 2.88 -1.64 13.07
CA ALA A 87 1.86 -1.58 14.11
C ALA A 87 2.14 -0.57 15.22
N ARG A 88 3.41 -0.35 15.60
CA ARG A 88 3.79 0.59 16.68
C ARG A 88 3.32 2.03 16.46
N HIS A 89 3.05 2.38 15.20
CA HIS A 89 2.69 3.74 14.79
C HIS A 89 1.17 3.96 14.78
N HIS A 90 0.37 2.91 14.95
CA HIS A 90 -1.10 2.97 14.87
C HIS A 90 -1.61 3.80 13.68
N PRO A 91 -1.14 3.54 12.44
CA PRO A 91 -1.54 4.35 11.29
C PRO A 91 -3.01 4.12 10.93
N ASP A 92 -3.64 5.13 10.34
CA ASP A 92 -4.98 5.03 9.77
C ASP A 92 -5.01 4.08 8.57
N ALA A 93 -3.91 4.07 7.81
CA ALA A 93 -3.73 3.21 6.64
C ALA A 93 -2.29 2.71 6.43
N PHE A 94 -2.17 1.55 5.79
CA PHE A 94 -0.92 0.97 5.34
C PHE A 94 -0.86 0.94 3.81
N VAL A 95 0.09 1.65 3.22
CA VAL A 95 0.25 1.73 1.76
C VAL A 95 1.46 0.89 1.35
N VAL A 96 1.34 0.08 0.31
CA VAL A 96 2.41 -0.83 -0.12
C VAL A 96 2.78 -0.65 -1.59
N VAL A 97 4.08 -0.64 -1.86
CA VAL A 97 4.64 -0.69 -3.21
C VAL A 97 4.69 -2.15 -3.68
N GLY A 98 3.80 -2.48 -4.62
CA GLY A 98 3.73 -3.78 -5.28
C GLY A 98 3.18 -4.93 -4.44
N MET A 99 2.68 -5.99 -5.10
CA MET A 99 2.22 -7.21 -4.45
C MET A 99 3.36 -8.24 -4.31
N THR A 100 4.36 -7.93 -3.48
CA THR A 100 5.53 -8.79 -3.28
C THR A 100 5.25 -9.98 -2.35
N ALA A 101 6.10 -11.01 -2.38
CA ALA A 101 5.94 -12.17 -1.50
C ALA A 101 6.09 -11.76 -0.01
N GLY A 102 7.00 -10.83 0.28
CA GLY A 102 7.20 -10.25 1.60
C GLY A 102 5.97 -9.48 2.07
N PHE A 103 5.32 -8.71 1.20
CA PHE A 103 4.03 -8.09 1.54
C PHE A 103 2.98 -9.16 1.88
N LYS A 104 2.89 -10.25 1.11
CA LYS A 104 1.91 -11.31 1.41
C LYS A 104 2.11 -11.89 2.82
N GLU A 105 3.36 -12.13 3.18
CA GLU A 105 3.73 -12.61 4.51
C GLU A 105 3.47 -11.57 5.61
N ILE A 106 3.69 -10.29 5.35
CA ILE A 106 3.40 -9.19 6.28
C ILE A 106 1.89 -9.05 6.48
N ASN A 107 1.12 -8.94 5.41
CA ASN A 107 -0.33 -8.75 5.45
C ASN A 107 -1.02 -9.88 6.23
N ARG A 108 -0.65 -11.13 5.95
CA ARG A 108 -1.15 -12.31 6.69
C ARG A 108 -0.90 -12.23 8.21
N ARG A 109 0.18 -11.57 8.63
CA ARG A 109 0.56 -11.43 10.04
C ARG A 109 0.01 -10.16 10.68
N LEU A 110 -0.13 -9.06 9.93
CA LEU A 110 -0.66 -7.79 10.43
C LEU A 110 -2.04 -7.96 11.06
N HIS A 111 -2.92 -8.76 10.44
CA HIS A 111 -4.23 -9.13 11.00
C HIS A 111 -4.16 -9.77 12.39
N LYS A 112 -3.02 -10.34 12.78
CA LYS A 112 -2.85 -10.98 14.10
C LYS A 112 -2.17 -10.09 15.13
N CYS A 113 -1.50 -9.02 14.71
CA CYS A 113 -0.66 -8.21 15.59
C CYS A 113 -0.97 -6.71 15.55
N SER A 114 -2.01 -6.30 14.84
CA SER A 114 -2.46 -4.91 14.73
C SER A 114 -3.95 -4.86 14.44
N GLU A 115 -4.54 -3.69 14.64
CA GLU A 115 -5.94 -3.40 14.28
C GLU A 115 -6.09 -3.04 12.80
N LEU A 116 -4.98 -2.90 12.05
CA LEU A 116 -5.01 -2.64 10.62
C LEU A 116 -5.73 -3.76 9.88
N THR A 117 -6.83 -3.40 9.25
CA THR A 117 -7.61 -4.29 8.40
C THR A 117 -7.12 -4.24 6.95
N ALA A 118 -7.56 -5.21 6.15
CA ALA A 118 -7.29 -5.21 4.71
C ALA A 118 -7.98 -4.04 3.99
N GLU A 119 -9.07 -3.49 4.55
CA GLU A 119 -9.72 -2.28 4.05
C GLU A 119 -8.90 -1.00 4.26
N GLN A 120 -8.01 -1.00 5.25
CA GLN A 120 -7.07 0.08 5.55
C GLN A 120 -5.71 -0.17 4.87
N THR A 121 -5.59 -1.23 4.07
CA THR A 121 -4.38 -1.53 3.33
C THR A 121 -4.57 -1.21 1.85
N TYR A 122 -3.65 -0.43 1.31
CA TYR A 122 -3.67 0.03 -0.08
C TYR A 122 -2.41 -0.43 -0.80
N VAL A 123 -2.55 -0.80 -2.08
CA VAL A 123 -1.40 -1.24 -2.90
C VAL A 123 -1.25 -0.35 -4.12
N LEU A 124 -0.06 0.21 -4.33
CA LEU A 124 0.35 0.74 -5.62
C LEU A 124 1.09 -0.35 -6.39
N GLY A 125 0.41 -0.97 -7.34
CA GLY A 125 0.93 -2.08 -8.14
C GLY A 125 -0.18 -2.89 -8.80
N ASN A 126 0.22 -3.76 -9.72
CA ASN A 126 -0.72 -4.62 -10.43
C ASN A 126 -1.35 -5.65 -9.48
N ARG A 127 -2.64 -5.92 -9.70
CA ARG A 127 -3.38 -6.98 -9.00
C ARG A 127 -2.75 -8.35 -9.28
N ASP A 128 -2.55 -9.13 -8.23
CA ASP A 128 -2.14 -10.53 -8.31
C ASP A 128 -3.36 -11.44 -8.07
N GLY A 129 -3.71 -12.23 -9.09
CA GLY A 129 -4.86 -13.15 -9.03
C GLY A 129 -4.61 -14.42 -8.21
N SER A 130 -3.37 -14.70 -7.80
CA SER A 130 -2.98 -15.90 -7.05
C SER A 130 -3.23 -15.81 -5.53
N LEU A 131 -3.81 -14.71 -5.06
CA LEU A 131 -3.90 -14.39 -3.65
C LEU A 131 -5.06 -15.11 -2.95
N ASP A 132 -4.78 -15.55 -1.73
CA ASP A 132 -5.77 -16.12 -0.82
C ASP A 132 -6.79 -15.04 -0.39
N SER A 133 -8.07 -15.27 -0.65
CA SER A 133 -9.13 -14.32 -0.30
C SER A 133 -9.24 -14.02 1.20
N LEU A 134 -8.73 -14.88 2.10
CA LEU A 134 -8.92 -14.75 3.55
C LEU A 134 -8.19 -13.57 4.18
N PHE A 135 -7.00 -13.21 3.68
CA PHE A 135 -6.17 -12.15 4.27
C PHE A 135 -6.22 -10.85 3.46
N PHE A 136 -6.76 -10.91 2.26
CA PHE A 136 -6.77 -9.81 1.30
C PHE A 136 -8.21 -9.38 0.98
N HIS A 137 -9.16 -9.80 1.80
CA HIS A 137 -10.56 -9.44 1.65
C HIS A 137 -10.71 -7.92 1.67
N GLN A 138 -11.27 -7.35 0.61
CA GLN A 138 -11.45 -5.90 0.42
C GLN A 138 -10.16 -5.08 0.27
N LEU A 139 -9.02 -5.73 0.08
CA LEU A 139 -7.79 -5.04 -0.25
C LEU A 139 -8.01 -4.20 -1.52
N THR A 140 -7.59 -2.94 -1.45
CA THR A 140 -7.73 -2.00 -2.57
C THR A 140 -6.36 -1.64 -3.10
N GLY A 141 -6.27 -1.39 -4.40
CA GLY A 141 -5.03 -0.93 -4.99
C GLY A 141 -5.23 -0.21 -6.31
N VAL A 142 -4.13 0.33 -6.82
CA VAL A 142 -4.06 1.05 -8.08
C VAL A 142 -2.93 0.44 -8.88
N SER A 143 -3.22 0.00 -10.10
CA SER A 143 -2.21 -0.53 -11.02
C SER A 143 -1.20 0.55 -11.42
N TRP A 144 -0.07 0.14 -12.02
CA TRP A 144 0.90 1.08 -12.58
C TRP A 144 0.33 1.92 -13.74
N THR A 145 -0.80 1.53 -14.31
CA THR A 145 -1.52 2.29 -15.36
C THR A 145 -2.52 3.31 -14.80
N GLY A 146 -2.67 3.35 -13.47
CA GLY A 146 -3.63 4.19 -12.76
C GLY A 146 -5.04 3.62 -12.69
N GLU A 147 -5.22 2.32 -12.95
CA GLU A 147 -6.51 1.65 -12.81
C GLU A 147 -6.69 1.15 -11.37
N ALA A 148 -7.73 1.63 -10.70
CA ALA A 148 -8.08 1.14 -9.38
C ALA A 148 -8.68 -0.27 -9.47
N TRP A 149 -8.29 -1.14 -8.55
CA TRP A 149 -8.83 -2.47 -8.39
C TRP A 149 -9.14 -2.73 -6.92
N ARG A 150 -10.11 -3.62 -6.66
CA ARG A 150 -10.45 -4.07 -5.31
C ARG A 150 -10.64 -5.57 -5.32
N MET A 151 -10.14 -6.23 -4.28
CA MET A 151 -10.36 -7.65 -4.07
C MET A 151 -11.72 -7.86 -3.42
N SER A 152 -12.73 -8.25 -4.20
CA SER A 152 -14.01 -8.76 -3.68
C SER A 152 -13.95 -10.28 -3.54
N GLN A 153 -14.78 -10.85 -2.66
CA GLN A 153 -15.05 -12.29 -2.73
C GLN A 153 -15.64 -12.59 -4.10
N LEU A 154 -15.01 -13.51 -4.85
CA LEU A 154 -15.77 -14.30 -5.79
C LEU A 154 -16.79 -15.07 -4.95
N GLN A 155 -18.07 -14.72 -5.05
CA GLN A 155 -19.13 -15.64 -4.68
C GLN A 155 -18.97 -16.84 -5.60
N THR A 156 -18.33 -17.91 -5.12
CA THR A 156 -18.50 -19.21 -5.73
C THR A 156 -19.89 -19.68 -5.32
N ILE A 157 -20.90 -19.20 -6.05
CA ILE A 157 -22.22 -19.83 -6.02
C ILE A 157 -22.00 -21.25 -6.54
N THR A 158 -22.09 -22.22 -5.63
CA THR A 158 -22.20 -23.64 -5.97
C THR A 158 -23.68 -23.98 -6.06
#